data_AF-A0A939QXJ0-F1
#
_entry.id   AF-A0A939QXJ0-F1
#
_cell.length_a   1.000
_cell.length_b   1.000
_cell.length_c   1.000
_cell.angle_alpha   90.00
_cell.angle_beta   90.00
_cell.angle_gamma   90.00
#
_symmetry.space_group_name_H-M   'P 1'
#
loop_
_entity.id
_entity.type
_entity.pdbx_description
1 polymer ?
#
loop_
_entity_poly.entity_id
_entity_poly.type
_entity_poly.pdbx_seq_one_letter_code
_entity_poly.pdbx_strand_id
1 'polypeptide(L)'
;NMHSVMLFFTDQGIRYCKKVYELPEGTRTSKGRAVQNLLSIDAEDKIRTYLNIPLPKNADADAERYVLLVTKKGVIKKTDLADYTNSRSFNKGIRAINIREGDALLDALLTDGNHEIMIAARKGRCCRFDEAALRSLGRNSSGVRGINIDEDDEVIGALSANPADADYSSRTVLVVSENGFGKRTDTEEYRKTARGAKGVRTINITDKTGPLVAIKSVTEENDLMIINKSGLTIRMPVTDIRVAGRATQGVKLINIREGDSIAAVCPVPKEEEQEFPADGETAEE
;
A
#
# COMPACT_ATOMS: atom_id res chain seq x y z
N ASN A 1 -5.59 -8.93 17.02
CA ASN A 1 -6.26 -10.00 17.81
C ASN A 1 -5.40 -11.25 17.68
N MET A 2 -5.17 -12.01 18.77
CA MET A 2 -4.36 -13.24 18.75
C MET A 2 -4.94 -14.35 17.86
N HIS A 3 -6.26 -14.33 17.62
CA HIS A 3 -6.93 -15.28 16.72
C HIS A 3 -6.84 -14.90 15.23
N SER A 4 -6.27 -13.73 14.90
CA SER A 4 -6.03 -13.32 13.51
C SER A 4 -4.91 -14.15 12.87
N VAL A 5 -4.88 -14.10 11.54
CA VAL A 5 -3.84 -14.70 10.71
C VAL A 5 -3.12 -13.63 9.91
N MET A 6 -1.79 -13.74 9.86
CA MET A 6 -0.92 -12.92 9.02
C MET A 6 -0.60 -13.67 7.74
N LEU A 7 -0.95 -13.08 6.60
CA LEU A 7 -0.54 -13.54 5.28
C LEU A 7 0.64 -12.69 4.84
N PHE A 8 1.75 -13.31 4.43
CA PHE A 8 2.93 -12.63 3.91
C PHE A 8 3.08 -13.00 2.44
N PHE A 9 3.29 -12.01 1.58
CA PHE A 9 3.43 -12.23 0.16
C PHE A 9 4.82 -11.82 -0.31
N THR A 10 5.43 -12.67 -1.12
CA THR A 10 6.79 -12.48 -1.61
C THR A 10 6.82 -12.03 -3.07
N ASP A 11 7.97 -11.58 -3.53
CA ASP A 11 8.12 -11.01 -4.86
C ASP A 11 7.99 -12.05 -5.98
N GLN A 12 8.33 -13.31 -5.70
CA GLN A 12 8.04 -14.46 -6.57
C GLN A 12 6.57 -14.92 -6.54
N GLY A 13 5.71 -14.22 -5.77
CA GLY A 13 4.28 -14.52 -5.72
C GLY A 13 3.94 -15.72 -4.84
N ILE A 14 4.73 -15.98 -3.79
CA ILE A 14 4.46 -17.01 -2.78
C ILE A 14 3.77 -16.36 -1.57
N ARG A 15 2.74 -17.03 -1.06
CA ARG A 15 2.05 -16.67 0.19
C ARG A 15 2.52 -17.58 1.31
N TYR A 16 3.05 -16.98 2.37
CA TYR A 16 3.27 -17.61 3.68
C TYR A 16 2.19 -17.17 4.67
N CYS A 17 1.91 -18.01 5.66
CA CYS A 17 0.84 -17.78 6.61
C CYS A 17 1.31 -18.12 8.02
N LYS A 18 0.99 -17.27 8.99
CA LYS A 18 1.20 -17.54 10.41
C LYS A 18 0.03 -17.03 11.22
N LYS A 19 -0.34 -17.75 12.27
CA LYS A 19 -1.29 -17.20 13.24
C LYS A 19 -0.57 -16.17 14.09
N VAL A 20 -1.28 -15.12 14.51
CA VAL A 20 -0.66 -14.01 15.26
C VAL A 20 0.02 -14.52 16.54
N TYR A 21 -0.58 -15.48 17.25
CA TYR A 21 0.01 -16.06 18.46
C TYR A 21 1.26 -16.91 18.22
N GLU A 22 1.57 -17.29 16.97
CA GLU A 22 2.79 -18.03 16.64
C GLU A 22 3.99 -17.10 16.43
N LEU A 23 3.75 -15.79 16.36
CA LEU A 23 4.81 -14.80 16.29
C LEU A 23 5.49 -14.69 17.65
N PRO A 24 6.83 -14.54 17.67
CA PRO A 24 7.57 -14.44 18.92
C PRO A 24 7.16 -13.18 19.67
N GLU A 25 6.77 -13.35 20.92
CA GLU A 25 6.49 -12.23 21.82
C GLU A 25 7.78 -11.46 22.13
N GLY A 26 7.65 -10.15 22.29
CA GLY A 26 8.74 -9.24 22.60
C GLY A 26 8.25 -8.03 23.36
N THR A 27 9.16 -7.34 24.05
CA THR A 27 8.86 -6.05 24.67
C THR A 27 8.69 -4.97 23.60
N ARG A 28 8.03 -3.86 23.94
CA ARG A 28 7.87 -2.69 23.05
C ARG A 28 9.19 -2.16 22.48
N THR A 29 10.29 -2.35 23.21
CA THR A 29 11.64 -1.90 22.84
C THR A 29 12.47 -2.97 22.12
N SER A 30 11.98 -4.21 22.05
CA SER A 30 12.68 -5.31 21.38
C SER A 30 12.60 -5.18 19.86
N LYS A 31 13.70 -5.51 19.17
CA LYS A 31 13.74 -5.58 17.70
C LYS A 31 12.97 -6.77 17.13
N GLY A 32 12.47 -7.67 17.98
CA GLY A 32 11.80 -8.90 17.56
C GLY A 32 12.74 -9.89 16.88
N ARG A 33 12.18 -10.81 16.09
CA ARG A 33 12.93 -11.75 15.25
C ARG A 33 12.77 -11.40 13.78
N ALA A 34 13.82 -11.62 12.99
CA ALA A 34 13.75 -11.46 11.54
C ALA A 34 12.67 -12.36 10.94
N VAL A 35 11.79 -11.78 10.13
CA VAL A 35 10.66 -12.48 9.52
C VAL A 35 11.08 -13.63 8.60
N GLN A 36 12.24 -13.50 7.94
CA GLN A 36 12.89 -14.55 7.14
C GLN A 36 13.27 -15.79 7.95
N ASN A 37 13.47 -15.66 9.26
CA ASN A 37 13.75 -16.81 10.13
C ASN A 37 12.46 -17.49 10.61
N LEU A 38 11.33 -16.77 10.58
CA LEU A 38 10.02 -17.27 10.99
C LEU A 38 9.29 -17.99 9.84
N LEU A 39 9.55 -17.52 8.62
CA LEU A 39 9.01 -18.03 7.39
C LEU A 39 10.19 -18.62 6.64
N SER A 40 10.24 -19.93 6.42
CA SER A 40 11.30 -20.59 5.64
C SER A 40 11.25 -20.18 4.17
N ILE A 41 11.60 -18.92 3.90
CA ILE A 41 11.59 -18.27 2.59
C ILE A 41 12.94 -18.56 1.90
N ASP A 42 12.91 -18.76 0.60
CA ASP A 42 14.11 -18.90 -0.22
C ASP A 42 14.99 -17.64 -0.12
N ALA A 43 16.31 -17.80 -0.11
CA ALA A 43 17.25 -16.68 0.10
C ALA A 43 17.14 -15.56 -0.95
N GLU A 44 16.70 -15.90 -2.17
CA GLU A 44 16.51 -14.97 -3.28
C GLU A 44 15.11 -14.34 -3.33
N ASP A 45 14.17 -14.82 -2.51
CA ASP A 45 12.79 -14.37 -2.47
C ASP A 45 12.58 -13.36 -1.33
N LYS A 46 11.86 -12.26 -1.60
CA LYS A 46 11.72 -11.16 -0.64
C LYS A 46 10.26 -10.89 -0.33
N ILE A 47 9.95 -10.72 0.96
CA ILE A 47 8.62 -10.27 1.38
C ILE A 47 8.37 -8.86 0.84
N ARG A 48 7.23 -8.67 0.18
CA ARG A 48 6.79 -7.40 -0.39
C ARG A 48 5.74 -6.71 0.46
N THR A 49 4.80 -7.50 0.98
CA THR A 49 3.63 -6.98 1.67
C THR A 49 3.06 -8.06 2.58
N TYR A 50 2.19 -7.66 3.51
CA TYR A 50 1.47 -8.56 4.39
C TYR A 50 0.05 -8.09 4.63
N LEU A 51 -0.85 -9.03 4.92
CA LEU A 51 -2.23 -8.77 5.29
C LEU A 51 -2.51 -9.38 6.66
N ASN A 52 -3.03 -8.58 7.58
CA ASN A 52 -3.57 -9.06 8.85
C ASN A 52 -5.06 -9.36 8.68
N ILE A 53 -5.42 -10.64 8.72
CA ILE A 53 -6.77 -11.14 8.47
C ILE A 53 -7.42 -11.51 9.81
N PRO A 54 -8.43 -10.76 10.27
CA PRO A 54 -9.27 -11.20 11.36
C PRO A 54 -10.00 -12.49 10.96
N LEU A 55 -9.91 -13.50 11.83
CA LEU A 55 -10.73 -14.71 11.77
C LEU A 55 -11.71 -14.70 12.96
N PRO A 56 -12.90 -14.08 12.81
CA PRO A 56 -13.91 -14.12 13.85
C PRO A 56 -14.39 -15.56 14.07
N LYS A 57 -14.64 -15.95 15.32
CA LYS A 57 -15.20 -17.28 15.66
C LYS A 57 -16.62 -17.48 15.13
N ASN A 58 -17.37 -16.39 14.99
CA ASN A 58 -18.77 -16.33 14.52
C ASN A 58 -18.90 -15.44 13.28
N ALA A 59 -17.88 -15.39 12.42
CA ALA A 59 -18.00 -14.62 11.18
C ALA A 59 -19.22 -15.14 10.43
N ASP A 60 -20.08 -14.24 9.94
CA ASP A 60 -20.95 -14.58 8.81
C ASP A 60 -20.03 -15.21 7.76
N ALA A 61 -20.14 -16.52 7.61
CA ALA A 61 -19.32 -17.29 6.69
C ALA A 61 -19.52 -16.83 5.23
N ASP A 62 -20.53 -15.98 5.02
CA ASP A 62 -21.05 -15.52 3.74
C ASP A 62 -20.51 -14.15 3.31
N ALA A 63 -19.71 -13.46 4.14
CA ALA A 63 -19.09 -12.20 3.72
C ALA A 63 -17.98 -12.48 2.70
N GLU A 64 -18.25 -12.14 1.43
CA GLU A 64 -17.28 -12.26 0.34
C GLU A 64 -16.04 -11.43 0.66
N ARG A 65 -14.88 -12.10 0.67
CA ARG A 65 -13.59 -11.45 0.88
C ARG A 65 -12.59 -11.96 -0.14
N TYR A 66 -11.83 -11.04 -0.70
CA TYR A 66 -10.87 -11.31 -1.74
C TYR A 66 -9.52 -10.71 -1.40
N VAL A 67 -8.47 -11.30 -1.96
CA VAL A 67 -7.15 -10.70 -2.01
C VAL A 67 -6.87 -10.30 -3.46
N LEU A 68 -6.63 -9.00 -3.64
CA LEU A 68 -6.15 -8.44 -4.89
C LEU A 68 -4.63 -8.40 -4.88
N LEU A 69 -3.99 -9.08 -5.82
CA LEU A 69 -2.55 -9.04 -6.02
C LEU A 69 -2.22 -8.15 -7.20
N VAL A 70 -1.23 -7.27 -7.05
CA VAL A 70 -0.78 -6.35 -8.11
C VAL A 70 0.72 -6.54 -8.34
N THR A 71 1.12 -6.59 -9.61
CA THR A 71 2.52 -6.76 -10.03
C THR A 71 3.12 -5.47 -10.57
N LYS A 72 4.45 -5.42 -10.63
CA LYS A 72 5.20 -4.28 -11.18
C LYS A 72 4.88 -4.00 -12.65
N LYS A 73 4.59 -5.02 -13.46
CA LYS A 73 4.21 -4.86 -14.87
C LYS A 73 2.71 -4.59 -15.09
N GLY A 74 1.96 -4.27 -14.03
CA GLY A 74 0.58 -3.82 -14.13
C GLY A 74 -0.44 -4.95 -14.30
N VAL A 75 -0.06 -6.17 -13.92
CA VAL A 75 -0.98 -7.30 -13.81
C VAL A 75 -1.69 -7.21 -12.46
N ILE A 76 -3.00 -7.46 -12.46
CA ILE A 76 -3.83 -7.54 -11.26
C ILE A 76 -4.55 -8.89 -11.23
N LYS A 77 -4.73 -9.46 -10.03
CA LYS A 77 -5.48 -10.69 -9.84
C LYS A 77 -6.36 -10.61 -8.61
N LYS A 78 -7.64 -11.00 -8.76
CA LYS A 78 -8.56 -11.27 -7.67
C LYS A 78 -8.60 -12.76 -7.35
N THR A 79 -8.41 -13.12 -6.09
CA THR A 79 -8.56 -14.49 -5.59
C THR A 79 -9.35 -14.47 -4.30
N ASP A 80 -10.19 -15.47 -4.08
CA ASP A 80 -10.94 -15.65 -2.84
C ASP A 80 -9.99 -15.72 -1.62
N LEU A 81 -10.34 -15.08 -0.51
CA LEU A 81 -9.54 -15.13 0.71
C LEU A 81 -9.42 -16.55 1.29
N ALA A 82 -10.45 -17.39 1.14
CA ALA A 82 -10.48 -18.77 1.62
C ALA A 82 -9.37 -19.63 1.00
N ASP A 83 -8.98 -19.33 -0.24
CA ASP A 83 -7.85 -19.97 -0.92
C ASP A 83 -6.50 -19.72 -0.21
N TYR A 84 -6.40 -18.63 0.57
CA TYR A 84 -5.21 -18.27 1.33
C TYR A 84 -5.30 -18.58 2.83
N THR A 85 -6.50 -18.70 3.40
CA THR A 85 -6.70 -18.92 4.84
C THR A 85 -7.00 -20.37 5.20
N ASN A 86 -6.89 -21.31 4.26
CA ASN A 86 -7.02 -22.73 4.57
C ASN A 86 -5.91 -23.23 5.51
N SER A 87 -6.31 -23.68 6.71
CA SER A 87 -5.44 -24.18 7.80
C SER A 87 -4.44 -25.26 7.36
N ARG A 88 -4.78 -26.09 6.37
CA ARG A 88 -3.88 -27.17 5.87
C ARG A 88 -2.61 -26.61 5.20
N SER A 89 -2.62 -25.33 4.82
CA SER A 89 -1.53 -24.67 4.08
C SER A 89 -0.83 -23.59 4.91
N PHE A 90 -0.95 -23.60 6.24
CA PHE A 90 -0.32 -22.60 7.10
C PHE A 90 1.18 -22.84 7.25
N ASN A 91 1.57 -24.12 7.33
CA ASN A 91 2.96 -24.49 7.60
C ASN A 91 3.89 -24.43 6.37
N LYS A 92 3.38 -24.04 5.20
CA LYS A 92 4.18 -23.96 3.96
C LYS A 92 3.84 -22.73 3.13
N GLY A 93 4.82 -22.26 2.38
CA GLY A 93 4.59 -21.33 1.28
C GLY A 93 3.70 -21.99 0.24
N ILE A 94 2.68 -21.27 -0.24
CA ILE A 94 1.88 -21.69 -1.38
C ILE A 94 1.96 -20.64 -2.47
N ARG A 95 1.87 -21.08 -3.72
CA ARG A 95 1.77 -20.11 -4.81
C ARG A 95 0.51 -19.28 -4.66
N ALA A 96 0.68 -17.97 -4.74
CA ALA A 96 -0.39 -16.98 -4.70
C ALA A 96 -0.69 -16.42 -6.08
N ILE A 97 0.34 -16.27 -6.94
CA ILE A 97 0.22 -15.85 -8.33
C ILE A 97 1.36 -16.45 -9.16
N ASN A 98 1.09 -16.77 -10.42
CA ASN A 98 2.16 -17.09 -11.37
C ASN A 98 2.76 -15.79 -11.89
N ILE A 99 3.91 -15.40 -11.32
CA ILE A 99 4.71 -14.27 -11.79
C ILE A 99 5.32 -14.61 -13.15
N ARG A 100 5.23 -13.66 -14.09
CA ARG A 100 5.82 -13.79 -15.43
C ARG A 100 7.28 -13.36 -15.38
N GLU A 101 8.06 -13.78 -16.38
CA GLU A 101 9.44 -13.36 -16.51
C GLU A 101 9.56 -11.82 -16.57
N GLY A 102 10.52 -11.27 -15.84
CA GLY A 102 10.73 -9.81 -15.73
C GLY A 102 9.67 -9.05 -14.94
N ASP A 103 8.75 -9.76 -14.27
CA ASP A 103 7.75 -9.18 -13.39
C ASP A 103 8.01 -9.59 -11.93
N ALA A 104 7.36 -8.90 -10.99
CA ALA A 104 7.42 -9.24 -9.58
C ALA A 104 6.13 -8.78 -8.89
N LEU A 105 5.73 -9.48 -7.83
CA LEU A 105 4.65 -8.99 -6.98
C LEU A 105 5.06 -7.65 -6.37
N LEU A 106 4.14 -6.69 -6.39
CA LEU A 106 4.31 -5.39 -5.78
C LEU A 106 3.52 -5.30 -4.48
N ASP A 107 2.23 -5.60 -4.52
CA ASP A 107 1.34 -5.39 -3.38
C ASP A 107 0.16 -6.37 -3.35
N ALA A 108 -0.50 -6.43 -2.19
CA ALA A 108 -1.66 -7.24 -1.89
C ALA A 108 -2.67 -6.39 -1.12
N LEU A 109 -3.91 -6.36 -1.58
CA LEU A 109 -4.99 -5.58 -0.97
C LEU A 109 -6.12 -6.52 -0.56
N LEU A 110 -6.72 -6.29 0.61
CA LEU A 110 -7.90 -7.01 1.07
C LEU A 110 -9.16 -6.26 0.61
N THR A 111 -10.08 -6.97 -0.03
CA THR A 111 -11.30 -6.39 -0.58
C THR A 111 -12.53 -7.25 -0.34
N ASP A 112 -13.71 -6.71 -0.59
CA ASP A 112 -15.00 -7.39 -0.45
C ASP A 112 -15.78 -7.55 -1.78
N GLY A 113 -15.17 -7.20 -2.91
CA GLY A 113 -15.79 -7.24 -4.23
C GLY A 113 -16.39 -5.91 -4.69
N ASN A 114 -16.61 -4.97 -3.76
CA ASN A 114 -17.25 -3.68 -4.01
C ASN A 114 -16.28 -2.50 -3.95
N HIS A 115 -14.97 -2.77 -3.95
CA HIS A 115 -13.97 -1.72 -3.89
C HIS A 115 -13.77 -1.05 -5.24
N GLU A 116 -13.31 0.19 -5.19
CA GLU A 116 -12.68 0.85 -6.33
C GLU A 116 -11.17 0.70 -6.24
N ILE A 117 -10.55 0.34 -7.36
CA ILE A 117 -9.14 0.02 -7.43
C ILE A 117 -8.40 1.12 -8.18
N MET A 118 -7.33 1.62 -7.60
CA MET A 118 -6.41 2.55 -8.23
C MET A 118 -5.04 1.90 -8.41
N ILE A 119 -4.44 2.04 -9.59
CA ILE A 119 -3.08 1.54 -9.89
C ILE A 119 -2.30 2.69 -10.50
N ALA A 120 -1.14 3.03 -9.92
CA ALA A 120 -0.30 4.12 -10.40
C ALA A 120 1.06 3.64 -10.91
N ALA A 121 1.48 4.22 -12.03
CA ALA A 121 2.74 3.95 -12.69
C ALA A 121 3.79 5.04 -12.41
N ARG A 122 5.06 4.67 -12.50
CA ARG A 122 6.23 5.52 -12.22
C ARG A 122 6.27 6.76 -13.10
N LYS A 123 5.80 6.66 -14.37
CA LYS A 123 5.62 7.82 -15.27
C LYS A 123 4.37 8.67 -14.99
N GLY A 124 3.76 8.55 -13.81
CA GLY A 124 2.75 9.48 -13.33
C GLY A 124 1.39 9.28 -13.97
N ARG A 125 1.08 8.06 -14.42
CA ARG A 125 -0.26 7.65 -14.87
C ARG A 125 -0.95 6.86 -13.77
N CYS A 126 -2.28 7.00 -13.68
CA CYS A 126 -3.10 6.24 -12.74
C CYS A 126 -4.39 5.77 -13.41
N CYS A 127 -4.73 4.50 -13.22
CA CYS A 127 -6.02 3.92 -13.59
C CYS A 127 -6.87 3.77 -12.34
N ARG A 128 -8.13 4.22 -12.39
CA ARG A 128 -9.17 3.93 -11.39
C ARG A 128 -10.29 3.15 -12.06
N PHE A 129 -10.73 2.03 -11.48
CA PHE A 129 -11.83 1.21 -12.00
C PHE A 129 -12.49 0.39 -10.88
N ASP A 130 -13.72 -0.06 -11.10
CA ASP A 130 -14.46 -0.86 -10.13
C ASP A 130 -13.93 -2.30 -10.06
N GLU A 131 -13.81 -2.86 -8.85
CA GLU A 131 -13.36 -4.24 -8.63
C GLU A 131 -14.24 -5.27 -9.35
N ALA A 132 -15.52 -4.96 -9.57
CA ALA A 132 -16.44 -5.78 -10.36
C ALA A 132 -15.94 -6.08 -11.79
N ALA A 133 -15.03 -5.27 -12.34
CA ALA A 133 -14.37 -5.55 -13.62
C ALA A 133 -13.36 -6.72 -13.57
N LEU A 134 -13.12 -7.28 -12.39
CA LEU A 134 -12.29 -8.46 -12.14
C LEU A 134 -13.19 -9.65 -11.77
N ARG A 135 -12.94 -10.79 -12.41
CA ARG A 135 -13.47 -12.08 -11.95
C ARG A 135 -12.51 -12.70 -10.94
N SER A 136 -13.04 -13.47 -9.99
CA SER A 136 -12.21 -14.29 -9.10
C SER A 136 -11.50 -15.38 -9.90
N LEU A 137 -10.22 -15.58 -9.59
CA LEU A 137 -9.33 -16.55 -10.23
C LEU A 137 -8.62 -17.37 -9.17
N GLY A 138 -8.36 -18.65 -9.49
CA GLY A 138 -7.57 -19.52 -8.64
C GLY A 138 -6.11 -19.06 -8.48
N ARG A 139 -5.48 -19.52 -7.40
CA ARG A 139 -4.09 -19.19 -7.02
C ARG A 139 -3.05 -19.42 -8.12
N ASN A 140 -3.18 -20.50 -8.89
CA ASN A 140 -2.21 -20.87 -9.93
C ASN A 140 -2.36 -20.09 -11.25
N SER A 141 -3.16 -19.03 -11.29
CA SER A 141 -3.29 -18.16 -12.46
C SER A 141 -2.38 -16.93 -12.37
N SER A 142 -2.08 -16.32 -13.52
CA SER A 142 -1.26 -15.10 -13.63
C SER A 142 -2.03 -13.80 -13.44
N GLY A 143 -3.37 -13.82 -13.47
CA GLY A 143 -4.17 -12.59 -13.44
C GLY A 143 -4.42 -11.96 -14.81
N VAL A 144 -4.91 -10.73 -14.80
CA VAL A 144 -5.31 -9.94 -15.99
C VAL A 144 -4.66 -8.56 -15.96
N ARG A 145 -4.63 -7.86 -17.09
CA ARG A 145 -4.08 -6.49 -17.13
C ARG A 145 -4.92 -5.54 -16.28
N GLY A 146 -4.29 -4.84 -15.34
CA GLY A 146 -4.89 -3.80 -14.49
C GLY A 146 -4.69 -2.39 -15.05
N ILE A 147 -3.47 -2.10 -15.52
CA ILE A 147 -3.09 -0.86 -16.20
C ILE A 147 -2.23 -1.18 -17.43
N ASN A 148 -2.32 -0.36 -18.48
CA ASN A 148 -1.46 -0.44 -19.64
C ASN A 148 -0.33 0.59 -19.52
N ILE A 149 0.88 0.10 -19.28
CA ILE A 149 2.10 0.90 -19.13
C ILE A 149 3.07 0.57 -20.26
N ASP A 150 3.98 1.49 -20.56
CA ASP A 150 5.03 1.27 -21.54
C ASP A 150 6.12 0.32 -20.95
N GLU A 151 6.97 -0.27 -21.79
CA GLU A 151 7.89 -1.36 -21.36
C GLU A 151 8.93 -0.93 -20.30
N ASP A 152 9.35 0.33 -20.37
CA ASP A 152 10.31 1.00 -19.49
C ASP A 152 9.66 1.67 -18.27
N ASP A 153 8.36 1.46 -18.08
CA ASP A 153 7.60 1.93 -16.93
C ASP A 153 7.31 0.77 -15.96
N GLU A 154 6.94 1.10 -14.73
CA GLU A 154 6.55 0.12 -13.70
C GLU A 154 5.47 0.70 -12.78
N VAL A 155 4.67 -0.17 -12.20
CA VAL A 155 3.69 0.19 -11.16
C VAL A 155 4.44 0.47 -9.86
N ILE A 156 4.12 1.59 -9.22
CA ILE A 156 4.72 2.01 -7.94
C ILE A 156 3.79 1.83 -6.74
N GLY A 157 2.50 1.58 -6.98
CA GLY A 157 1.55 1.29 -5.93
C GLY A 157 0.14 1.06 -6.45
N ALA A 158 -0.67 0.45 -5.59
CA ALA A 158 -2.09 0.26 -5.81
C ALA A 158 -2.87 0.63 -4.54
N LEU A 159 -4.09 1.10 -4.72
CA LEU A 159 -5.02 1.41 -3.64
C LEU A 159 -6.34 0.69 -3.88
N SER A 160 -7.02 0.35 -2.80
CA SER A 160 -8.43 -0.06 -2.83
C SER A 160 -9.20 0.78 -1.83
N ALA A 161 -10.36 1.29 -2.22
CA ALA A 161 -11.26 2.01 -1.32
C ALA A 161 -12.69 1.51 -1.53
N ASN A 162 -13.41 1.24 -0.46
CA ASN A 162 -14.82 0.89 -0.53
C ASN A 162 -15.65 2.18 -0.47
N PRO A 163 -16.48 2.49 -1.48
CA PRO A 163 -17.38 3.64 -1.42
C PRO A 163 -18.36 3.62 -0.24
N ALA A 164 -18.60 2.46 0.38
CA ALA A 164 -19.43 2.31 1.57
C ALA A 164 -18.69 2.56 2.89
N ASP A 165 -17.36 2.71 2.87
CA ASP A 165 -16.58 3.04 4.08
C ASP A 165 -17.00 4.43 4.62
N ALA A 166 -17.13 4.55 5.94
CA ALA A 166 -17.56 5.80 6.58
C ALA A 166 -16.60 6.98 6.33
N ASP A 167 -15.31 6.70 6.14
CA ASP A 167 -14.27 7.68 5.85
C ASP A 167 -13.99 7.83 4.34
N TYR A 168 -14.77 7.18 3.45
CA TYR A 168 -14.51 7.22 2.01
C TYR A 168 -14.46 8.65 1.45
N SER A 169 -15.39 9.52 1.88
CA SER A 169 -15.49 10.90 1.43
C SER A 169 -14.38 11.82 1.96
N SER A 170 -13.73 11.45 3.07
CA SER A 170 -12.61 12.22 3.65
C SER A 170 -11.23 11.72 3.18
N ARG A 171 -11.19 10.60 2.45
CA ARG A 171 -9.95 10.07 1.87
C ARG A 171 -9.51 10.86 0.64
N THR A 172 -8.24 11.23 0.64
CA THR A 172 -7.55 11.84 -0.50
C THR A 172 -6.41 10.95 -0.98
N VAL A 173 -6.05 11.10 -2.25
CA VAL A 173 -4.93 10.40 -2.87
C VAL A 173 -3.67 11.25 -2.73
N LEU A 174 -2.77 10.81 -1.87
CA LEU A 174 -1.44 11.37 -1.73
C LEU A 174 -0.50 10.76 -2.76
N VAL A 175 0.22 11.61 -3.49
CA VAL A 175 1.30 11.20 -4.39
C VAL A 175 2.60 11.87 -3.99
N VAL A 176 3.70 11.12 -4.07
CA VAL A 176 5.06 11.62 -3.81
C VAL A 176 5.99 11.18 -4.94
N SER A 177 6.83 12.10 -5.38
CA SER A 177 7.84 11.92 -6.43
C SER A 177 9.25 11.85 -5.87
N GLU A 178 10.18 11.32 -6.65
CA GLU A 178 11.55 11.00 -6.23
C GLU A 178 12.31 12.19 -5.65
N ASN A 179 12.08 13.41 -6.18
CA ASN A 179 12.77 14.64 -5.74
C ASN A 179 12.03 15.36 -4.60
N GLY A 180 11.07 14.69 -3.94
CA GLY A 180 10.41 15.23 -2.75
C GLY A 180 9.23 16.16 -3.05
N PHE A 181 8.68 16.15 -4.26
CA PHE A 181 7.41 16.83 -4.54
C PHE A 181 6.24 15.89 -4.26
N GLY A 182 5.18 16.44 -3.68
CA GLY A 182 3.96 15.71 -3.44
C GLY A 182 2.74 16.62 -3.28
N LYS A 183 1.59 15.98 -3.24
CA LYS A 183 0.28 16.63 -3.10
C LYS A 183 -0.78 15.62 -2.73
N ARG A 184 -1.88 16.13 -2.20
CA ARG A 184 -3.14 15.40 -2.08
C ARG A 184 -4.05 15.78 -3.25
N THR A 185 -4.86 14.84 -3.71
CA THR A 185 -5.90 15.09 -4.70
C THR A 185 -7.13 14.30 -4.31
N ASP A 186 -8.30 14.93 -4.37
CA ASP A 186 -9.56 14.26 -4.07
C ASP A 186 -9.76 13.07 -4.99
N THR A 187 -10.26 11.97 -4.43
CA THR A 187 -10.45 10.72 -5.17
C THR A 187 -11.36 10.95 -6.39
N GLU A 188 -12.36 11.83 -6.28
CA GLU A 188 -13.30 12.19 -7.35
C GLU A 188 -12.63 12.81 -8.60
N GLU A 189 -11.48 13.49 -8.46
CA GLU A 189 -10.74 14.02 -9.63
C GLU A 189 -10.14 12.92 -10.52
N TYR A 190 -10.05 11.70 -10.01
CA TYR A 190 -9.68 10.51 -10.76
C TYR A 190 -10.93 9.93 -11.40
N ARG A 191 -11.30 10.41 -12.59
CA ARG A 191 -12.38 9.77 -13.35
C ARG A 191 -12.14 8.27 -13.48
N LYS A 192 -13.20 7.47 -13.40
CA LYS A 192 -13.12 6.03 -13.70
C LYS A 192 -12.66 5.82 -15.15
N THR A 193 -11.81 4.83 -15.33
CA THR A 193 -11.26 4.38 -16.61
C THR A 193 -11.59 2.91 -16.79
N ALA A 194 -11.53 2.40 -18.02
CA ALA A 194 -11.60 0.95 -18.21
C ALA A 194 -10.38 0.27 -17.57
N ARG A 195 -10.59 -0.90 -16.97
CA ARG A 195 -9.49 -1.77 -16.52
C ARG A 195 -8.54 -2.07 -17.68
N GLY A 196 -7.24 -1.88 -17.46
CA GLY A 196 -6.22 -2.07 -18.50
C GLY A 196 -6.08 -0.90 -19.47
N ALA A 197 -6.66 0.27 -19.18
CA ALA A 197 -6.38 1.51 -19.91
C ALA A 197 -4.99 2.08 -19.56
N LYS A 198 -4.54 3.11 -20.30
CA LYS A 198 -3.32 3.87 -19.97
C LYS A 198 -3.47 4.79 -18.75
N GLY A 199 -4.69 4.98 -18.27
CA GLY A 199 -4.98 5.86 -17.13
C GLY A 199 -4.85 7.35 -17.43
N VAL A 200 -5.07 8.14 -16.40
CA VAL A 200 -5.00 9.61 -16.40
C VAL A 200 -3.75 10.09 -15.68
N ARG A 201 -3.25 11.30 -15.97
CA ARG A 201 -2.05 11.82 -15.31
C ARG A 201 -2.32 12.07 -13.82
N THR A 202 -1.57 11.49 -12.90
CA THR A 202 -1.72 11.67 -11.44
C THR A 202 -0.83 12.78 -10.87
N ILE A 203 0.24 13.11 -11.60
CA ILE A 203 1.19 14.16 -11.29
C ILE A 203 1.83 14.62 -12.61
N ASN A 204 2.21 15.89 -12.70
CA ASN A 204 2.99 16.36 -13.84
C ASN A 204 4.49 16.11 -13.59
N ILE A 205 5.03 15.07 -14.23
CA ILE A 205 6.45 14.72 -14.11
C ILE A 205 7.28 15.67 -14.97
N THR A 206 8.33 16.20 -14.35
CA THR A 206 9.37 17.03 -14.96
C THR A 206 10.71 16.67 -14.32
N ASP A 207 11.82 17.14 -14.88
CA ASP A 207 13.16 16.90 -14.30
C ASP A 207 13.25 17.41 -12.86
N LYS A 208 12.51 18.47 -12.53
CA LYS A 208 12.41 19.03 -11.18
C LYS A 208 11.73 18.06 -10.19
N THR A 209 10.64 17.41 -10.60
CA THR A 209 9.89 16.51 -9.71
C THR A 209 10.53 15.12 -9.63
N GLY A 210 11.14 14.69 -10.73
CA GLY A 210 11.49 13.28 -10.90
C GLY A 210 10.25 12.39 -11.07
N PRO A 211 10.47 11.08 -11.22
CA PRO A 211 9.40 10.09 -11.37
C PRO A 211 8.54 9.96 -10.11
N LEU A 212 7.34 9.40 -10.26
CA LEU A 212 6.47 9.07 -9.13
C LEU A 212 7.07 7.88 -8.35
N VAL A 213 7.11 7.97 -7.02
CA VAL A 213 7.65 6.90 -6.15
C VAL A 213 6.61 6.32 -5.19
N ALA A 214 5.54 7.06 -4.89
CA ALA A 214 4.50 6.58 -4.00
C ALA A 214 3.12 7.12 -4.36
N ILE A 215 2.11 6.28 -4.14
CA ILE A 215 0.70 6.64 -4.08
C ILE A 215 0.11 6.04 -2.79
N LYS A 216 -0.64 6.82 -2.03
CA LYS A 216 -1.25 6.42 -0.75
C LYS A 216 -2.65 7.02 -0.62
N SER A 217 -3.57 6.26 -0.04
CA SER A 217 -4.84 6.79 0.45
C SER A 217 -4.59 7.33 1.85
N VAL A 218 -4.95 8.58 2.10
CA VAL A 218 -4.74 9.24 3.39
C VAL A 218 -5.96 10.03 3.81
N THR A 219 -6.16 10.16 5.12
CA THR A 219 -7.09 11.10 5.74
C THR A 219 -6.30 12.16 6.50
N GLU A 220 -6.99 13.15 7.05
CA GLU A 220 -6.35 14.20 7.87
C GLU A 220 -5.86 13.68 9.24
N GLU A 221 -6.27 12.47 9.61
CA GLU A 221 -5.83 11.73 10.81
C GLU A 221 -4.52 10.96 10.60
N ASN A 222 -3.80 11.27 9.52
CA ASN A 222 -2.53 10.64 9.20
C ASN A 222 -1.38 11.66 9.28
N ASP A 223 -0.22 11.16 9.71
CA ASP A 223 1.06 11.77 9.38
C ASP A 223 1.70 11.01 8.24
N LEU A 224 2.55 11.70 7.49
CA LEU A 224 3.38 11.12 6.46
C LEU A 224 4.80 10.94 6.98
N MET A 225 5.28 9.70 6.98
CA MET A 225 6.69 9.39 7.15
C MET A 225 7.38 9.23 5.80
N ILE A 226 8.43 10.00 5.57
CA ILE A 226 9.30 9.90 4.39
C ILE A 226 10.70 9.48 4.86
N ILE A 227 11.25 8.44 4.24
CA ILE A 227 12.59 7.93 4.51
C ILE A 227 13.39 8.01 3.22
N ASN A 228 14.54 8.67 3.27
CA ASN A 228 15.46 8.74 2.14
C ASN A 228 16.42 7.53 2.11
N LYS A 229 17.19 7.36 1.03
CA LYS A 229 18.19 6.28 0.93
C LYS A 229 19.34 6.47 1.92
N SER A 230 19.61 7.69 2.37
CA SER A 230 20.63 7.97 3.39
C SER A 230 20.19 7.68 4.84
N GLY A 231 18.93 7.27 5.07
CA GLY A 231 18.37 6.96 6.39
C GLY A 231 17.77 8.12 7.19
N LEU A 232 17.77 9.36 6.67
CA LEU A 232 17.00 10.46 7.24
C LEU A 232 15.51 10.15 7.15
N THR A 233 14.84 10.28 8.29
CA THR A 233 13.40 10.08 8.42
C THR A 233 12.74 11.41 8.76
N ILE A 234 11.72 11.78 8.02
CA ILE A 234 10.94 13.01 8.21
C ILE A 234 9.49 12.60 8.44
N ARG A 235 8.87 13.15 9.49
CA ARG A 235 7.45 13.01 9.79
C ARG A 235 6.78 14.37 9.61
N MET A 236 5.64 14.43 8.94
CA MET A 236 4.84 15.65 8.82
C MET A 236 3.35 15.34 8.79
N PRO A 237 2.49 16.21 9.34
CA PRO A 237 1.04 16.08 9.23
C PRO A 237 0.60 16.07 7.77
N VAL A 238 -0.34 15.19 7.43
CA VAL A 238 -0.92 15.15 6.08
C VAL A 238 -1.71 16.44 5.78
N THR A 239 -2.22 17.12 6.81
CA THR A 239 -2.90 18.43 6.71
C THR A 239 -2.02 19.51 6.09
N ASP A 240 -0.71 19.46 6.32
CA ASP A 240 0.25 20.44 5.77
C ASP A 240 0.49 20.23 4.26
N ILE A 241 0.09 19.07 3.73
CA ILE A 241 0.23 18.73 2.32
C ILE A 241 -0.93 19.33 1.55
N ARG A 242 -0.59 20.17 0.58
CA ARG A 242 -1.56 20.86 -0.28
C ARG A 242 -2.47 19.88 -1.03
N VAL A 243 -3.78 20.12 -0.96
CA VAL A 243 -4.77 19.55 -1.89
C VAL A 243 -4.70 20.34 -3.20
N ALA A 244 -4.48 19.64 -4.30
CA ALA A 244 -4.34 20.24 -5.62
C ALA A 244 -4.79 19.29 -6.73
N GLY A 245 -5.13 19.89 -7.87
CA GLY A 245 -5.61 19.16 -9.02
C GLY A 245 -4.64 18.09 -9.52
N ARG A 246 -5.19 17.02 -10.08
CA ARG A 246 -4.46 15.80 -10.46
C ARG A 246 -3.31 16.02 -11.46
N ALA A 247 -3.45 16.95 -12.40
CA ALA A 247 -2.41 17.23 -13.42
C ALA A 247 -1.36 18.28 -13.01
N THR A 248 -1.30 18.67 -11.73
CA THR A 248 -0.29 19.62 -11.21
C THR A 248 1.01 18.91 -10.79
N GLN A 249 2.09 19.67 -10.61
CA GLN A 249 3.39 19.17 -10.09
C GLN A 249 3.35 18.86 -8.58
N GLY A 250 2.42 19.45 -7.83
CA GLY A 250 2.45 19.44 -6.37
C GLY A 250 3.42 20.46 -5.77
N VAL A 251 3.67 20.35 -4.47
CA VAL A 251 4.56 21.22 -3.71
C VAL A 251 5.74 20.43 -3.18
N LYS A 252 6.83 21.12 -2.83
CA LYS A 252 8.00 20.48 -2.24
C LYS A 252 7.70 20.13 -0.79
N LEU A 253 7.68 18.83 -0.48
CA LEU A 253 7.47 18.32 0.88
C LEU A 253 8.77 18.34 1.66
N ILE A 254 9.87 17.93 1.02
CA ILE A 254 11.18 17.83 1.65
C ILE A 254 12.29 18.34 0.73
N ASN A 255 13.35 18.86 1.34
CA ASN A 255 14.59 19.17 0.64
C ASN A 255 15.48 17.92 0.62
N ILE A 256 15.60 17.30 -0.56
CA ILE A 256 16.50 16.18 -0.77
C ILE A 256 17.90 16.72 -1.07
N ARG A 257 18.92 16.14 -0.43
CA ARG A 257 20.32 16.49 -0.67
C ARG A 257 20.76 15.99 -2.04
N GLU A 258 21.79 16.60 -2.61
CA GLU A 258 22.33 16.17 -3.90
C GLU A 258 22.83 14.71 -3.81
N GLY A 259 22.43 13.88 -4.77
CA GLY A 259 22.75 12.44 -4.80
C GLY A 259 21.89 11.54 -3.91
N ASP A 260 20.92 12.11 -3.17
CA ASP A 260 19.99 11.36 -2.33
C ASP A 260 18.60 11.26 -3.01
N SER A 261 17.76 10.33 -2.54
CA SER A 261 16.42 10.10 -3.10
C SER A 261 15.51 9.43 -2.07
N ILE A 262 14.20 9.55 -2.29
CA ILE A 262 13.21 8.88 -1.43
C ILE A 262 13.33 7.36 -1.58
N ALA A 263 13.46 6.66 -0.45
CA ALA A 263 13.47 5.21 -0.38
C ALA A 263 12.07 4.67 -0.03
N ALA A 264 11.37 5.31 0.89
CA ALA A 264 10.06 4.87 1.34
C ALA A 264 9.16 6.03 1.77
N VAL A 265 7.85 5.83 1.60
CA VAL A 265 6.80 6.76 2.02
C VAL A 265 5.69 5.94 2.67
N CYS A 266 5.34 6.25 3.91
CA CYS A 266 4.33 5.52 4.67
C CYS A 266 3.42 6.48 5.43
N PRO A 267 2.08 6.40 5.26
CA PRO A 267 1.16 7.07 6.17
C PRO A 267 1.13 6.31 7.50
N VAL A 268 1.17 7.05 8.60
CA VAL A 268 1.06 6.53 9.96
C VAL A 268 -0.06 7.27 10.69
N PRO A 269 -0.67 6.68 11.73
CA PRO A 269 -1.61 7.40 12.57
C PRO A 269 -0.98 8.68 13.10
N LYS A 270 -1.76 9.77 13.13
CA LYS A 270 -1.31 11.05 13.67
C LYS A 270 -0.75 10.88 15.08
N GLU A 271 0.37 11.54 15.37
CA GLU A 271 0.88 11.59 16.73
C GLU A 271 -0.09 12.41 17.57
N GLU A 272 -0.60 11.84 18.67
CA GLU A 272 -1.27 12.63 19.69
C GLU A 272 -0.21 13.57 20.29
N GLU A 273 -0.36 14.88 20.07
CA GLU A 273 0.46 15.86 20.78
C GLU A 273 0.24 15.64 22.28
N GLN A 274 1.28 15.20 22.99
CA GLN A 274 1.28 15.30 24.44
C GLN A 274 1.31 16.79 24.76
N GLU A 275 0.17 17.34 25.19
CA GLU A 275 0.13 18.65 25.83
C GLU A 275 1.05 18.58 27.06
N PHE A 276 2.25 19.13 26.93
CA PHE A 276 3.05 19.47 28.09
C PHE A 276 2.29 20.60 28.81
N PRO A 277 1.94 20.46 30.09
CA PRO A 277 1.34 21.58 30.83
C PRO A 277 2.31 22.75 30.74
N ALA A 278 1.82 23.87 30.21
CA ALA A 278 2.58 25.10 30.12
C ALA A 278 3.13 25.44 31.51
N ASP A 279 4.43 25.69 31.56
CA ASP A 279 5.17 26.01 32.77
C ASP A 279 4.43 27.02 33.63
N GLY A 280 4.36 26.68 34.93
CA GLY A 280 3.55 27.34 35.93
C GLY A 280 3.71 28.86 35.96
N GLU A 281 2.57 29.51 36.14
CA GLU A 281 2.47 30.87 36.64
C GLU A 281 3.39 31.02 37.86
N THR A 282 4.41 31.85 37.72
CA THR A 282 5.11 32.48 38.83
C THR A 282 4.09 33.21 39.69
N ALA A 283 3.68 32.57 40.79
CA ALA A 283 3.08 33.27 41.92
C ALA A 283 4.22 33.91 42.72
N GLU A 284 4.48 35.18 42.43
CA GLU A 284 5.03 36.11 43.42
C GLU A 284 3.94 36.35 44.47
N GLU A 285 4.17 35.90 45.71
CA GLU A 285 3.98 36.63 46.99
C GLU A 285 4.33 35.74 48.19
#